data_AF-A0A2N0B6M9-F1
#
_entry.id   AF-A0A2N0B6M9-F1
#
_cell.length_a   1.000
_cell.length_b   1.000
_cell.length_c   1.000
_cell.angle_alpha   90.00
_cell.angle_beta   90.00
_cell.angle_gamma   90.00
#
_symmetry.space_group_name_H-M   'P 1'
#
loop_
_entity.id
_entity.type
_entity.pdbx_description
1 polymer ?
#
loop_
_entity_poly.entity_id
_entity_poly.type
_entity_poly.pdbx_seq_one_letter_code
_entity_poly.pdbx_strand_id
1 'polypeptide(L)'
;MSNFQPYNETVISLQGGGEVTLPVHVSTIGLHERLSKIQDKLEIAIDHHSNAFNETNQAISELYETYKLVVLEDAVSFVDFCKDLTLYVSADDCTLFIKKQKEAKKYGDKILAFVREKFQSLVFESEKHIEVLNQIPFFYPDFTYVFKFINEVELATKRTSGVASAKK
;
A
#
# COMPACT_ATOMS: atom_id res chain seq x y z
N MET A 1 -28.80 12.65 29.57
CA MET A 1 -27.54 13.28 29.15
C MET A 1 -26.92 12.40 28.09
N SER A 2 -27.00 12.81 26.83
CA SER A 2 -26.44 12.09 25.69
C SER A 2 -24.93 12.29 25.70
N ASN A 3 -24.16 11.21 25.86
CA ASN A 3 -22.70 11.24 25.69
C ASN A 3 -22.41 11.54 24.22
N PHE A 4 -22.19 12.82 23.91
CA PHE A 4 -21.73 13.23 22.59
C PHE A 4 -20.22 12.97 22.52
N GLN A 5 -19.82 11.76 22.15
CA GLN A 5 -18.42 11.51 21.79
C GLN A 5 -18.13 12.26 20.48
N PRO A 6 -17.13 13.15 20.42
CA PRO A 6 -16.82 13.93 19.22
C PRO A 6 -16.11 13.11 18.13
N TYR A 7 -15.97 11.80 18.34
CA TYR A 7 -15.28 10.85 17.48
C TYR A 7 -16.08 9.55 17.38
N ASN A 8 -16.01 8.93 16.21
CA ASN A 8 -16.35 7.53 15.99
C ASN A 8 -15.12 6.68 16.30
N GLU A 9 -15.31 5.40 16.61
CA GLU A 9 -14.21 4.43 16.71
C GLU A 9 -14.21 3.54 15.48
N THR A 10 -13.03 3.25 14.94
CA THR A 10 -12.85 2.24 13.89
C THR A 10 -11.88 1.18 14.35
N VAL A 11 -12.16 -0.08 14.04
CA VAL A 11 -11.32 -1.22 14.40
C VAL A 11 -10.54 -1.64 13.16
N ILE A 12 -9.22 -1.52 13.23
CA ILE A 12 -8.31 -1.96 12.18
C ILE A 12 -7.76 -3.33 12.55
N SER A 13 -8.11 -4.35 11.79
CA SER A 13 -7.51 -5.68 11.90
C SER A 13 -6.15 -5.70 11.20
N LEU A 14 -5.07 -5.95 11.96
CA LEU A 14 -3.72 -6.14 11.46
C LEU A 14 -3.51 -7.58 10.98
N GLN A 15 -2.69 -7.75 9.93
CA GLN A 15 -2.21 -9.07 9.54
C GLN A 15 -1.29 -9.63 10.64
N GLY A 16 -1.60 -10.85 11.11
CA GLY A 16 -0.87 -11.50 12.21
C GLY A 16 -1.68 -11.68 13.50
N GLY A 17 -2.92 -11.17 13.53
CA GLY A 17 -3.82 -11.32 14.68
C GLY A 17 -3.61 -10.19 15.70
N GLY A 18 -4.23 -9.05 15.43
CA GLY A 18 -4.28 -7.90 16.33
C GLY A 18 -5.32 -6.91 15.85
N GLU A 19 -6.08 -6.33 16.77
CA GLU A 19 -7.07 -5.29 16.47
C GLU A 19 -6.63 -3.99 17.14
N VAL A 20 -6.57 -2.92 16.36
CA VAL A 20 -6.26 -1.57 16.86
C VAL A 20 -7.51 -0.72 16.70
N THR A 21 -8.00 -0.16 17.81
CA THR A 21 -9.11 0.80 17.77
C THR A 21 -8.55 2.21 17.60
N LEU A 22 -9.01 2.92 16.57
CA LEU A 22 -8.60 4.29 16.26
C LEU A 22 -9.77 5.26 16.42
N PRO A 23 -9.56 6.40 17.09
CA PRO A 23 -10.56 7.46 17.16
C PRO A 23 -10.59 8.27 15.86
N VAL A 24 -11.77 8.45 15.29
CA VAL A 24 -12.03 9.19 14.04
C VAL A 24 -12.98 10.34 14.32
N HIS A 25 -12.46 11.57 14.35
CA HIS A 25 -13.27 12.75 14.67
C HIS A 25 -14.35 13.05 13.62
N VAL A 26 -15.61 13.17 14.07
CA VAL A 26 -16.79 13.40 13.22
C VAL A 26 -16.93 14.88 12.83
N SER A 27 -16.16 15.77 13.47
CA SER A 27 -16.25 17.23 13.29
C SER A 27 -15.66 17.75 11.98
N THR A 28 -14.95 16.92 11.21
CA THR A 28 -14.25 17.38 10.01
C THR A 28 -15.15 17.23 8.78
N ILE A 29 -16.02 18.24 8.53
CA ILE A 29 -16.88 18.30 7.33
C ILE A 29 -16.03 18.05 6.07
N GLY A 30 -16.50 17.14 5.20
CA GLY A 30 -15.85 16.79 3.93
C GLY A 30 -14.58 15.94 4.05
N LEU A 31 -14.26 15.38 5.23
CA LEU A 31 -13.09 14.48 5.36
C LEU A 31 -13.24 13.22 4.50
N HIS A 32 -14.43 12.63 4.46
CA HIS A 32 -14.73 11.49 3.56
C HIS A 32 -14.49 11.83 2.08
N GLU A 33 -14.96 12.99 1.59
CA GLU A 33 -14.70 13.42 0.20
C GLU A 33 -13.21 13.63 -0.08
N ARG A 34 -12.46 14.17 0.88
CA ARG A 34 -11.01 14.36 0.74
C ARG A 34 -10.25 13.04 0.76
N LEU A 35 -10.66 12.07 1.60
CA LEU A 35 -10.09 10.72 1.64
C LEU A 35 -10.44 9.93 0.37
N SER A 36 -11.66 10.05 -0.15
CA SER A 36 -12.07 9.44 -1.42
C SER A 36 -11.25 10.00 -2.60
N LYS A 37 -11.06 11.33 -2.68
CA LYS A 37 -10.15 11.93 -3.68
C LYS A 37 -8.68 11.49 -3.55
N ILE A 38 -8.26 11.05 -2.36
CA ILE A 38 -6.94 10.47 -2.14
C ILE A 38 -6.90 9.04 -2.67
N GLN A 39 -7.94 8.25 -2.44
CA GLN A 39 -8.07 6.91 -3.05
C GLN A 39 -7.98 6.99 -4.57
N ASP A 40 -8.70 7.90 -5.23
CA ASP A 40 -8.62 8.06 -6.70
C ASP A 40 -7.19 8.35 -7.18
N LYS A 41 -6.46 9.21 -6.46
CA LYS A 41 -5.06 9.54 -6.78
C LYS A 41 -4.11 8.38 -6.50
N LEU A 42 -4.40 7.59 -5.48
CA LEU A 42 -3.63 6.41 -5.14
C LEU A 42 -3.82 5.33 -6.21
N GLU A 43 -5.04 5.11 -6.68
CA GLU A 43 -5.33 4.18 -7.78
C GLU A 43 -4.51 4.53 -9.02
N ILE A 44 -4.51 5.79 -9.45
CA ILE A 44 -3.71 6.24 -10.60
C ILE A 44 -2.21 6.03 -10.37
N ALA A 45 -1.71 6.36 -9.17
CA ALA A 45 -0.30 6.17 -8.83
C ALA A 45 0.08 4.68 -8.82
N ILE A 46 -0.83 3.81 -8.39
CA ILE A 46 -0.67 2.36 -8.33
C ILE A 46 -0.73 1.73 -9.72
N ASP A 47 -1.54 2.26 -10.64
CA ASP A 47 -1.55 1.80 -12.04
C ASP A 47 -0.19 2.06 -12.71
N HIS A 48 0.32 3.29 -12.62
CA HIS A 48 1.65 3.63 -13.13
C HIS A 48 2.73 2.77 -12.50
N HIS A 49 2.56 2.46 -11.22
CA HIS A 49 3.48 1.65 -10.45
C HIS A 49 3.45 0.15 -10.84
N SER A 50 2.26 -0.41 -10.99
CA SER A 50 2.04 -1.81 -11.38
C SER A 50 2.60 -2.07 -12.77
N ASN A 51 2.47 -1.09 -13.67
CA ASN A 51 3.12 -1.15 -14.99
C ASN A 51 4.66 -1.22 -14.87
N ALA A 52 5.28 -0.34 -14.09
CA ALA A 52 6.73 -0.37 -13.88
C ALA A 52 7.22 -1.67 -13.20
N PHE A 53 6.43 -2.22 -12.28
CA PHE A 53 6.72 -3.52 -11.66
C PHE A 53 6.62 -4.67 -12.68
N ASN A 54 5.55 -4.71 -13.47
CA ASN A 54 5.34 -5.71 -14.50
C ASN A 54 6.45 -5.66 -15.56
N GLU A 55 6.86 -4.47 -16.01
CA GLU A 55 8.00 -4.30 -16.91
C GLU A 55 9.31 -4.83 -16.31
N THR A 56 9.51 -4.64 -15.01
CA THR A 56 10.70 -5.16 -14.30
C THR A 56 10.66 -6.68 -14.19
N ASN A 57 9.48 -7.27 -13.91
CA ASN A 57 9.28 -8.73 -13.87
C ASN A 57 9.36 -9.39 -15.24
N GLN A 58 8.92 -8.68 -16.29
CA GLN A 58 9.10 -9.15 -17.65
C GLN A 58 10.58 -9.20 -18.02
N ALA A 59 11.34 -8.14 -17.70
CA ALA A 59 12.77 -8.08 -17.97
C ALA A 59 13.54 -9.24 -17.28
N ILE A 60 13.24 -9.55 -16.02
CA ILE A 60 13.90 -10.70 -15.34
C ILE A 60 13.49 -12.05 -15.93
N SER A 61 12.24 -12.18 -16.38
CA SER A 61 11.76 -13.40 -17.03
C SER A 61 12.45 -13.61 -18.39
N GLU A 62 12.62 -12.55 -19.18
CA GLU A 62 13.35 -12.57 -20.45
C GLU A 62 14.82 -12.95 -20.26
N LEU A 63 15.47 -12.43 -19.21
CA LEU A 63 16.84 -12.81 -18.85
C LEU A 63 16.94 -14.28 -18.44
N TYR A 64 15.96 -14.79 -17.70
CA TYR A 64 15.91 -16.20 -17.30
C TYR A 64 15.69 -17.14 -18.50
N GLU A 65 14.79 -16.80 -19.40
CA GLU A 65 14.55 -17.57 -20.62
C GLU A 65 15.79 -17.54 -21.55
N THR A 66 16.47 -16.40 -21.64
CA THR A 66 17.75 -16.30 -22.37
C THR A 66 18.81 -17.21 -21.76
N TYR A 67 18.94 -17.20 -20.42
CA TYR A 67 19.84 -18.09 -19.70
C TYR A 67 19.55 -19.58 -20.00
N LYS A 68 18.28 -19.99 -19.95
CA LYS A 68 17.86 -21.37 -20.27
C LYS A 68 18.26 -21.80 -21.69
N LEU A 69 18.10 -20.91 -22.67
CA LEU A 69 18.47 -21.19 -24.06
C LEU A 69 19.98 -21.39 -24.25
N VAL A 70 20.81 -20.72 -23.43
CA VAL A 70 22.28 -20.80 -23.51
C VAL A 70 22.83 -22.02 -22.77
N VAL A 71 22.26 -22.37 -21.61
CA VAL A 71 22.80 -23.43 -20.74
C VAL A 71 22.34 -24.83 -21.13
N LEU A 72 21.31 -24.95 -22.00
CA LEU A 72 20.80 -26.21 -22.58
C LEU A 72 20.35 -27.28 -21.55
N GLU A 73 20.30 -26.96 -20.26
CA GLU A 73 19.72 -27.77 -19.18
C GLU A 73 18.98 -26.91 -18.14
N ASP A 74 17.93 -27.48 -17.55
CA ASP A 74 17.02 -26.89 -16.55
C ASP A 74 17.67 -26.83 -15.14
N ALA A 75 18.94 -26.41 -15.05
CA ALA A 75 19.76 -26.61 -13.85
C ALA A 75 19.41 -25.68 -12.69
N VAL A 76 18.75 -24.53 -12.94
CA VAL A 76 18.52 -23.49 -11.93
C VAL A 76 17.06 -23.04 -11.93
N SER A 77 16.41 -23.10 -10.77
CA SER A 77 15.05 -22.61 -10.59
C SER A 77 14.98 -21.08 -10.76
N PHE A 78 13.83 -20.54 -11.19
CA PHE A 78 13.66 -19.09 -11.31
C PHE A 78 13.94 -18.36 -9.98
N VAL A 79 13.60 -18.99 -8.85
CA VAL A 79 13.84 -18.42 -7.51
C VAL A 79 15.33 -18.31 -7.22
N ASP A 80 16.10 -19.35 -7.54
CA ASP A 80 17.55 -19.34 -7.31
C ASP A 80 18.29 -18.45 -8.31
N PHE A 81 17.81 -18.37 -9.55
CA PHE A 81 18.25 -17.39 -10.54
C PHE A 81 18.08 -15.95 -10.03
N CYS A 82 16.92 -15.65 -9.43
CA CYS A 82 16.64 -14.31 -8.87
C CYS A 82 17.48 -13.98 -7.62
N LYS A 83 17.90 -14.99 -6.84
CA LYS A 83 18.71 -14.76 -5.63
C LYS A 83 20.12 -14.30 -5.95
N ASP A 84 20.70 -14.81 -7.03
CA ASP A 84 22.08 -14.48 -7.40
C ASP A 84 22.23 -14.27 -8.91
N LEU A 85 21.55 -13.23 -9.43
CA LEU A 85 21.61 -12.84 -10.84
C LEU A 85 23.04 -12.74 -11.39
N THR A 86 23.98 -12.33 -10.54
CA THR A 86 25.36 -12.06 -10.96
C THR A 86 26.09 -13.31 -11.45
N LEU A 87 25.61 -14.49 -11.08
CA LEU A 87 26.14 -15.78 -11.54
C LEU A 87 25.62 -16.19 -12.92
N TYR A 88 24.53 -15.59 -13.39
CA TYR A 88 23.76 -16.09 -14.53
C TYR A 88 23.60 -15.05 -15.66
N VAL A 89 23.76 -13.78 -15.35
CA VAL A 89 23.49 -12.68 -16.27
C VAL A 89 24.72 -11.76 -16.36
N SER A 90 24.88 -11.07 -17.48
CA SER A 90 25.96 -10.11 -17.68
C SER A 90 25.94 -9.01 -16.60
N ALA A 91 27.10 -8.41 -16.31
CA ALA A 91 27.20 -7.31 -15.36
C ALA A 91 26.35 -6.09 -15.76
N ASP A 92 26.23 -5.84 -17.07
CA ASP A 92 25.46 -4.73 -17.62
C ASP A 92 23.95 -4.97 -17.42
N ASP A 93 23.46 -6.17 -17.70
CA ASP A 93 22.05 -6.54 -17.50
C ASP A 93 21.67 -6.57 -16.02
N CYS A 94 22.56 -7.09 -15.16
CA CYS A 94 22.38 -7.02 -13.70
C CYS A 94 22.24 -5.56 -13.23
N THR A 95 23.11 -4.67 -13.73
CA THR A 95 23.09 -3.25 -13.38
C THR A 95 21.80 -2.59 -13.83
N LEU A 96 21.35 -2.87 -15.05
CA LEU A 96 20.09 -2.36 -15.59
C LEU A 96 18.88 -2.87 -14.79
N PHE A 97 18.86 -4.15 -14.46
CA PHE A 97 17.80 -4.75 -13.65
C PHE A 97 17.74 -4.14 -12.24
N ILE A 98 18.87 -4.03 -11.54
CA ILE A 98 18.95 -3.40 -10.21
C ILE A 98 18.48 -1.94 -10.28
N LYS A 99 18.82 -1.21 -11.35
CA LYS A 99 18.36 0.16 -11.56
C LYS A 99 16.83 0.22 -11.69
N LYS A 100 16.23 -0.63 -12.54
CA LYS A 100 14.77 -0.73 -12.71
C LYS A 100 14.07 -1.09 -11.39
N GLN A 101 14.60 -2.07 -10.66
CA GLN A 101 14.05 -2.46 -9.36
C GLN A 101 14.10 -1.31 -8.33
N LYS A 102 15.21 -0.57 -8.28
CA LYS A 102 15.34 0.62 -7.41
C LYS A 102 14.36 1.72 -7.82
N GLU A 103 14.15 1.95 -9.11
CA GLU A 103 13.18 2.91 -9.62
C GLU A 103 11.75 2.50 -9.27
N ALA A 104 11.40 1.24 -9.48
CA ALA A 104 10.12 0.66 -9.13
C ALA A 104 9.84 0.81 -7.62
N LYS A 105 10.81 0.47 -6.76
CA LYS A 105 10.71 0.68 -5.30
C LYS A 105 10.47 2.14 -4.91
N LYS A 106 11.13 3.11 -5.56
CA LYS A 106 10.91 4.54 -5.30
C LYS A 106 9.46 4.96 -5.51
N TYR A 107 8.74 4.36 -6.46
CA TYR A 107 7.31 4.65 -6.65
C TYR A 107 6.49 4.15 -5.46
N GLY A 108 6.78 2.95 -4.96
CA GLY A 108 6.11 2.44 -3.76
C GLY A 108 6.37 3.30 -2.52
N ASP A 109 7.62 3.71 -2.30
CA ASP A 109 7.99 4.61 -1.19
C ASP A 109 7.28 5.97 -1.30
N LYS A 110 7.15 6.51 -2.52
CA LYS A 110 6.42 7.77 -2.77
C LYS A 110 4.94 7.66 -2.45
N ILE A 111 4.31 6.53 -2.78
CA ILE A 111 2.89 6.28 -2.47
C ILE A 111 2.69 6.27 -0.95
N LEU A 112 3.52 5.52 -0.21
CA LEU A 112 3.44 5.48 1.26
C LEU A 112 3.71 6.86 1.90
N ALA A 113 4.69 7.60 1.39
CA ALA A 113 4.97 8.97 1.86
C ALA A 113 3.78 9.91 1.61
N PHE A 114 3.15 9.83 0.44
CA PHE A 114 1.96 10.61 0.11
C PHE A 114 0.80 10.29 1.05
N VAL A 115 0.53 9.00 1.34
CA VAL A 115 -0.51 8.61 2.30
C VAL A 115 -0.23 9.22 3.67
N ARG A 116 1.00 9.10 4.19
CA ARG A 116 1.39 9.68 5.49
C ARG A 116 1.18 11.19 5.54
N GLU A 117 1.65 11.93 4.54
CA GLU A 117 1.50 13.39 4.45
C GLU A 117 0.02 13.80 4.46
N LYS A 118 -0.84 13.04 3.77
CA LYS A 118 -2.28 13.31 3.77
C LYS A 118 -2.96 12.99 5.08
N PHE A 119 -2.57 11.93 5.77
CA PHE A 119 -3.04 11.69 7.14
C PHE A 119 -2.60 12.82 8.07
N GLN A 120 -1.34 13.25 8.01
CA GLN A 120 -0.83 14.38 8.83
C GLN A 120 -1.64 15.67 8.63
N SER A 121 -2.04 15.96 7.40
CA SER A 121 -2.72 17.21 7.06
C SER A 121 -4.25 17.17 7.23
N LEU A 122 -4.88 15.99 7.19
CA LEU A 122 -6.34 15.86 7.12
C LEU A 122 -6.99 15.20 8.33
N VAL A 123 -6.24 14.39 9.08
CA VAL A 123 -6.77 13.56 10.17
C VAL A 123 -6.29 14.11 11.51
N PHE A 124 -7.22 14.31 12.44
CA PHE A 124 -6.89 14.67 13.83
C PHE A 124 -6.24 13.47 14.54
N GLU A 125 -5.25 13.69 15.40
CA GLU A 125 -4.39 12.61 15.95
C GLU A 125 -3.81 11.68 14.86
N SER A 126 -3.36 12.29 13.77
CA SER A 126 -2.78 11.59 12.62
C SER A 126 -1.58 10.70 12.97
N GLU A 127 -0.83 11.03 14.03
CA GLU A 127 0.31 10.23 14.50
C GLU A 127 -0.08 8.78 14.80
N LYS A 128 -1.20 8.56 15.52
CA LYS A 128 -1.70 7.21 15.82
C LYS A 128 -2.11 6.44 14.57
N HIS A 129 -2.70 7.13 13.60
CA HIS A 129 -3.08 6.54 12.32
C HIS A 129 -1.85 6.16 11.48
N ILE A 130 -0.80 7.00 11.52
CA ILE A 130 0.47 6.75 10.83
C ILE A 130 1.24 5.60 11.49
N GLU A 131 1.20 5.49 12.81
CA GLU A 131 1.76 4.34 13.53
C GLU A 131 1.13 3.02 13.08
N VAL A 132 -0.20 2.99 12.95
CA VAL A 132 -0.92 1.82 12.41
C VAL A 132 -0.54 1.56 10.96
N LEU A 133 -0.50 2.59 10.11
CA LEU A 133 -0.07 2.46 8.71
C LEU A 133 1.36 1.87 8.60
N ASN A 134 2.26 2.23 9.52
CA ASN A 134 3.63 1.72 9.55
C ASN A 134 3.73 0.27 10.02
N GLN A 135 2.72 -0.25 10.70
CA GLN A 135 2.64 -1.64 11.14
C GLN A 135 2.02 -2.56 10.09
N ILE A 136 1.33 -2.00 9.08
CA ILE A 136 0.78 -2.79 7.97
C ILE A 136 1.94 -3.35 7.15
N PRO A 137 2.07 -4.69 7.04
CA PRO A 137 3.08 -5.29 6.19
C PRO A 137 2.87 -4.85 4.74
N PHE A 138 3.90 -4.28 4.13
CA PHE A 138 3.88 -3.91 2.72
C PHE A 138 4.67 -4.93 1.90
N PHE A 139 3.94 -5.81 1.22
CA PHE A 139 4.49 -6.80 0.29
C PHE A 139 4.42 -6.25 -1.13
N TYR A 140 5.36 -5.37 -1.44
CA TYR A 140 5.49 -4.74 -2.76
C TYR A 140 5.26 -5.74 -3.93
N PRO A 141 4.39 -5.42 -4.92
CA PRO A 141 3.66 -4.17 -5.14
C PRO A 141 2.22 -4.16 -4.54
N ASP A 142 1.89 -5.07 -3.61
CA ASP A 142 0.53 -5.20 -3.06
C ASP A 142 0.19 -4.08 -2.07
N PHE A 143 -0.77 -3.21 -2.46
CA PHE A 143 -1.31 -2.12 -1.64
C PHE A 143 -2.67 -2.44 -1.00
N THR A 144 -3.17 -3.68 -1.10
CA THR A 144 -4.52 -4.06 -0.66
C THR A 144 -4.79 -3.66 0.79
N TYR A 145 -3.83 -3.90 1.69
CA TYR A 145 -3.99 -3.56 3.11
C TYR A 145 -3.92 -2.06 3.40
N VAL A 146 -3.19 -1.30 2.58
CA VAL A 146 -3.16 0.16 2.65
C VAL A 146 -4.53 0.72 2.23
N PHE A 147 -5.12 0.21 1.14
CA PHE A 147 -6.46 0.59 0.73
C PHE A 147 -7.52 0.22 1.75
N LYS A 148 -7.45 -1.00 2.30
CA LYS A 148 -8.36 -1.44 3.35
C LYS A 148 -8.31 -0.47 4.53
N PHE A 149 -7.12 -0.12 5.00
CA PHE A 149 -6.95 0.85 6.07
C PHE A 149 -7.57 2.22 5.75
N ILE A 150 -7.29 2.78 4.56
CA ILE A 150 -7.84 4.09 4.15
C ILE A 150 -9.36 4.03 4.07
N ASN A 151 -9.92 2.93 3.54
CA ASN A 151 -11.37 2.73 3.44
C ASN A 151 -12.05 2.60 4.81
N GLU A 152 -11.46 1.85 5.75
CA GLU A 152 -12.00 1.75 7.13
C GLU A 152 -12.01 3.12 7.84
N VAL A 153 -10.96 3.92 7.63
CA VAL A 153 -10.92 5.30 8.14
C VAL A 153 -11.98 6.16 7.45
N GLU A 154 -12.10 6.09 6.12
CA GLU A 154 -13.12 6.85 5.37
C GLU A 154 -14.54 6.49 5.82
N LEU A 155 -14.87 5.20 5.93
CA LEU A 155 -16.17 4.73 6.38
C LEU A 155 -16.49 5.26 7.78
N ALA A 156 -15.52 5.26 8.69
CA ALA A 156 -15.68 5.82 10.02
C ALA A 156 -15.86 7.36 10.03
N THR A 157 -15.43 8.07 8.97
CA THR A 157 -15.69 9.52 8.83
C THR A 157 -17.07 9.84 8.26
N LYS A 158 -17.76 8.88 7.62
CA LYS A 158 -19.14 9.07 7.19
C LYS A 158 -20.00 9.14 8.44
N ARG A 159 -20.71 10.27 8.64
CA ARG A 159 -21.74 10.36 9.70
C ARG A 159 -22.66 9.16 9.55
N THR A 160 -22.88 8.41 10.62
CA THR A 160 -23.96 7.43 10.72
C THR A 160 -25.28 8.17 10.51
N SER A 161 -25.73 8.29 9.26
CA SER A 161 -27.10 8.63 8.95
C SER A 161 -27.98 7.45 9.35
N GLY A 162 -28.32 7.39 10.64
CA GLY A 162 -29.33 6.47 11.16
C GLY A 162 -28.86 5.57 12.30
N VAL A 163 -28.68 6.13 13.49
CA VAL A 163 -29.06 5.42 14.72
C VAL A 163 -30.14 6.23 15.40
N ALA A 164 -31.38 5.94 15.00
CA ALA A 164 -32.61 6.06 15.77
C ALA A 164 -32.69 7.19 16.82
N SER A 165 -33.22 8.35 16.41
CA SER A 165 -34.17 9.11 17.24
C SER A 165 -35.51 8.37 17.37
N ALA A 166 -35.44 7.08 17.72
CA ALA A 166 -36.58 6.27 18.08
C ALA A 166 -36.27 5.64 19.44
N LYS A 167 -36.53 6.39 20.51
CA LYS A 167 -36.95 5.81 21.79
C LYS A 167 -37.57 6.86 22.71
N LYS A 168 -38.88 6.67 22.86
CA LYS A 168 -39.82 7.05 23.94
C LYS A 168 -40.04 8.53 24.22
#